data_AF-K1SDI0-F1
#
_entry.id   AF-K1SDI0-F1
#
_cell.length_a   1.000
_cell.length_b   1.000
_cell.length_c   1.000
_cell.angle_alpha   90.00
_cell.angle_beta   90.00
_cell.angle_gamma   90.00
#
_symmetry.space_group_name_H-M   'P 1'
#
loop_
_entity.id
_entity.type
_entity.pdbx_description
1 polymer ?
#
loop_
_entity_poly.entity_id
_entity_poly.type
_entity_poly.pdbx_seq_one_letter_code
_entity_poly.pdbx_strand_id
1 'polypeptide(L)'
;IGNHDMEMGVRSFEHSYKTYEDYFGPIYYSFNRGKAHYIILDNCFYINRDYRYIGYIDERTLQWIEKDLALVPKDHLVFVMMHIPSSTTKDIKFNALLPDETSNANSLYDLLKDHEAHLITGHTHVNGNVVFNDRLMEHNTAAVCAGFWKSMLCSDRYPPRLWTL
;
A
#
# COMPACT_ATOMS: atom_id res chain seq x y z
N ILE A 1 -5.92 3.84 0.07
CA ILE A 1 -7.19 3.15 -0.32
C ILE A 1 -6.93 1.66 -0.37
N GLY A 2 -7.89 0.87 0.09
CA GLY A 2 -7.92 -0.56 -0.15
C GLY A 2 -8.90 -0.97 -1.24
N ASN A 3 -8.78 -2.22 -1.69
CA ASN A 3 -9.61 -2.76 -2.76
C ASN A 3 -11.11 -2.78 -2.42
N HIS A 4 -11.47 -2.73 -1.14
CA HIS A 4 -12.85 -2.66 -0.66
C HIS A 4 -13.41 -1.24 -0.54
N ASP A 5 -12.56 -0.22 -0.69
CA ASP A 5 -12.98 1.19 -0.67
C ASP A 5 -13.35 1.70 -2.07
N MET A 6 -13.08 0.91 -3.11
CA MET A 6 -13.29 1.30 -4.51
C MET A 6 -14.76 1.24 -4.93
N GLU A 7 -15.22 2.26 -5.66
CA GLU A 7 -16.45 2.24 -6.42
C GLU A 7 -16.34 1.33 -7.64
N MET A 8 -17.29 0.40 -7.77
CA MET A 8 -17.32 -0.62 -8.81
C MET A 8 -18.31 -0.24 -9.91
N GLY A 9 -18.06 -0.68 -11.15
CA GLY A 9 -18.93 -0.41 -12.29
C GLY A 9 -18.84 1.02 -12.83
N VAL A 10 -17.84 1.77 -12.38
CA VAL A 10 -17.52 3.12 -12.84
C VAL A 10 -16.61 3.09 -14.07
N ARG A 11 -16.55 4.21 -14.78
CA ARG A 11 -15.94 4.27 -16.12
C ARG A 11 -14.40 4.21 -16.16
N SER A 12 -13.71 4.48 -15.07
CA SER A 12 -12.23 4.54 -15.03
C SER A 12 -11.68 4.38 -13.61
N PHE A 13 -10.36 4.19 -13.50
CA PHE A 13 -9.66 4.21 -12.21
C PHE A 13 -9.89 5.52 -11.45
N GLU A 14 -9.92 6.66 -12.12
CA GLU A 14 -10.15 7.95 -11.47
C GLU A 14 -11.55 8.12 -10.90
N HIS A 15 -12.51 7.31 -11.35
CA HIS A 15 -13.84 7.28 -10.78
C HIS A 15 -13.94 6.26 -9.64
N SER A 16 -13.04 5.26 -9.56
CA SER A 16 -13.13 4.21 -8.55
C SER A 16 -12.83 4.70 -7.14
N TYR A 17 -12.24 5.87 -6.96
CA TYR A 17 -11.91 6.40 -5.63
C TYR A 17 -12.66 7.67 -5.23
N LYS A 18 -13.68 8.09 -6.01
CA LYS A 18 -14.37 9.38 -5.77
C LYS A 18 -15.07 9.45 -4.43
N THR A 19 -15.82 8.41 -4.05
CA THR A 19 -16.44 8.32 -2.73
C THR A 19 -15.40 8.41 -1.62
N TYR A 20 -14.27 7.71 -1.75
CA TYR A 20 -13.21 7.81 -0.74
C TYR A 20 -12.68 9.26 -0.63
N GLU A 21 -12.43 9.92 -1.76
CA GLU A 21 -11.98 11.32 -1.76
C GLU A 21 -12.98 12.27 -1.09
N ASP A 22 -14.27 12.08 -1.37
CA ASP A 22 -15.34 12.93 -0.83
C ASP A 22 -15.45 12.82 0.71
N TYR A 23 -15.15 11.66 1.29
CA TYR A 23 -15.25 11.43 2.74
C TYR A 23 -13.92 11.59 3.49
N PHE A 24 -12.81 11.16 2.90
CA PHE A 24 -11.53 10.99 3.62
C PHE A 24 -10.39 11.85 3.07
N GLY A 25 -10.56 12.47 1.89
CA GLY A 25 -9.54 13.29 1.26
C GLY A 25 -8.71 12.54 0.21
N PRO A 26 -7.61 13.16 -0.26
CA PRO A 26 -6.93 12.73 -1.47
C PRO A 26 -6.37 11.31 -1.38
N ILE A 27 -6.35 10.61 -2.51
CA ILE A 27 -5.83 9.24 -2.61
C ILE A 27 -4.31 9.11 -2.50
N TYR A 28 -3.60 10.23 -2.64
CA TYR A 28 -2.19 10.32 -2.30
C TYR A 28 -1.88 11.68 -1.70
N TYR A 29 -1.05 11.69 -0.68
CA TYR A 29 -0.57 12.89 0.00
C TYR A 29 0.65 12.56 0.85
N SER A 30 1.40 13.58 1.25
CA SER A 30 2.53 13.40 2.16
C SER A 30 2.54 14.43 3.27
N PHE A 31 3.24 14.11 4.35
CA PHE A 31 3.48 15.03 5.45
C PHE A 31 4.75 14.66 6.22
N ASN A 32 5.28 15.62 6.97
CA ASN A 32 6.42 15.42 7.85
C ASN A 32 5.98 15.35 9.32
N ARG A 33 6.60 14.46 10.09
CA ARG A 33 6.50 14.43 11.54
C ARG A 33 7.87 14.15 12.15
N GLY A 34 8.48 15.18 12.73
CA GLY A 34 9.88 15.10 13.18
C GLY A 34 10.82 14.88 11.99
N LYS A 35 11.79 13.97 12.13
CA LYS A 35 12.71 13.56 11.05
C LYS A 35 12.17 12.39 10.21
N ALA A 36 10.85 12.28 10.11
CA ALA A 36 10.20 11.26 9.29
C ALA A 36 9.25 11.90 8.29
N HIS A 37 9.27 11.38 7.07
CA HIS A 37 8.43 11.77 5.96
C HIS A 37 7.47 10.62 5.63
N TYR A 38 6.18 10.92 5.55
CA TYR A 38 5.12 9.95 5.36
C TYR A 38 4.47 10.18 4.01
N ILE A 39 4.42 9.14 3.18
CA ILE A 39 3.76 9.13 1.88
C ILE A 39 2.58 8.16 1.98
N ILE A 40 1.38 8.65 1.73
CA ILE A 40 0.16 7.84 1.66
C ILE A 40 -0.20 7.78 0.17
N LEU A 41 -0.49 6.59 -0.34
CA LEU A 41 -0.91 6.42 -1.74
C LEU A 41 -1.93 5.30 -1.93
N ASP A 42 -2.69 5.39 -3.01
CA ASP A 42 -3.53 4.32 -3.54
C ASP A 42 -2.76 3.51 -4.58
N ASN A 43 -2.66 2.20 -4.35
CA ASN A 43 -2.10 1.25 -5.30
C ASN A 43 -3.12 0.18 -5.73
N CYS A 44 -4.39 0.34 -5.40
CA CYS A 44 -5.48 -0.54 -5.83
C CYS A 44 -5.99 -0.06 -7.20
N PHE A 45 -5.25 -0.39 -8.27
CA PHE A 45 -5.56 0.10 -9.59
C PHE A 45 -6.75 -0.63 -10.21
N TYR A 46 -7.89 0.06 -10.32
CA TYR A 46 -9.10 -0.47 -10.92
C TYR A 46 -8.98 -0.64 -12.44
N ILE A 47 -9.28 -1.84 -12.95
CA ILE A 47 -9.13 -2.16 -14.38
C ILE A 47 -10.47 -2.23 -15.14
N ASN A 48 -11.55 -1.69 -14.56
CA ASN A 48 -12.89 -1.62 -15.17
C ASN A 48 -13.37 -2.96 -15.78
N ARG A 49 -13.19 -4.04 -15.00
CA ARG A 49 -13.66 -5.38 -15.34
C ARG A 49 -14.29 -6.03 -14.12
N ASP A 50 -15.56 -5.70 -13.83
CA ASP A 50 -16.25 -6.16 -12.62
C ASP A 50 -15.43 -5.77 -11.35
N TYR A 51 -15.36 -6.62 -10.33
CA TYR A 51 -14.52 -6.44 -9.13
C TYR A 51 -13.03 -6.76 -9.38
N ARG A 52 -12.42 -6.27 -10.47
CA ARG A 52 -11.02 -6.53 -10.78
C ARG A 52 -10.16 -5.28 -10.63
N TYR A 53 -9.02 -5.50 -10.01
CA TYR A 53 -7.96 -4.53 -9.80
C TYR A 53 -6.61 -5.25 -9.87
N ILE A 54 -5.55 -4.48 -9.97
CA ILE A 54 -4.16 -4.95 -9.84
C ILE A 54 -3.43 -4.05 -8.84
N GLY A 55 -2.42 -4.59 -8.17
CA GLY A 55 -1.45 -3.74 -7.47
C GLY A 55 -0.65 -2.95 -8.50
N TYR A 56 -0.86 -1.65 -8.59
CA TYR A 56 -0.15 -0.79 -9.54
C TYR A 56 -0.19 0.68 -9.10
N ILE A 57 0.95 1.35 -9.19
CA ILE A 57 1.08 2.79 -8.93
C ILE A 57 1.11 3.50 -10.29
N ASP A 58 0.15 4.37 -10.55
CA ASP A 58 0.10 5.06 -11.83
C ASP A 58 1.23 6.10 -11.98
N GLU A 59 1.55 6.43 -13.23
CA GLU A 59 2.66 7.33 -13.56
C GLU A 59 2.51 8.73 -12.94
N ARG A 60 1.28 9.25 -12.81
CA ARG A 60 1.07 10.57 -12.19
C ARG A 60 1.46 10.54 -10.71
N THR A 61 1.11 9.45 -10.03
CA THR A 61 1.49 9.23 -8.63
C THR A 61 3.00 9.04 -8.49
N LEU A 62 3.66 8.27 -9.37
CA LEU A 62 5.13 8.13 -9.35
C LEU A 62 5.86 9.47 -9.57
N GLN A 63 5.43 10.27 -10.55
CA GLN A 63 6.00 11.61 -10.78
C GLN A 63 5.77 12.57 -9.62
N TRP A 64 4.63 12.44 -8.94
CA TRP A 64 4.37 13.21 -7.73
C TRP A 64 5.32 12.80 -6.60
N ILE A 65 5.50 11.49 -6.35
CA ILE A 65 6.44 10.95 -5.36
C ILE A 65 7.87 11.41 -5.64
N GLU A 66 8.31 11.38 -6.91
CA GLU A 66 9.65 11.84 -7.30
C GLU A 66 9.88 13.31 -6.89
N LYS A 67 8.91 14.18 -7.17
CA LYS A 67 8.98 15.61 -6.82
C LYS A 67 8.90 15.85 -5.32
N ASP A 68 8.10 15.05 -4.63
CA ASP A 68 7.93 15.12 -3.18
C ASP A 68 9.24 14.73 -2.47
N LEU A 69 9.82 13.58 -2.83
CA LEU A 69 11.09 13.09 -2.29
C LEU A 69 12.29 13.97 -2.63
N ALA A 70 12.23 14.75 -3.72
CA ALA A 70 13.26 15.73 -4.05
C ALA A 70 13.41 16.83 -2.98
N LEU A 71 12.37 17.05 -2.17
CA LEU A 71 12.37 18.04 -1.07
C LEU A 71 12.72 17.42 0.29
N VAL A 72 12.86 16.08 0.37
CA VAL A 72 13.10 15.36 1.61
C VAL A 72 14.61 15.19 1.83
N PRO A 73 15.16 15.67 2.96
CA PRO A 73 16.58 15.44 3.27
C PRO A 73 16.89 13.95 3.41
N LYS A 74 18.08 13.52 2.97
CA LYS A 74 18.46 12.11 2.94
C LYS A 74 18.66 11.48 4.33
N ASP A 75 18.75 12.28 5.39
CA ASP A 75 18.81 11.81 6.78
C ASP A 75 17.42 11.59 7.40
N HIS A 76 16.33 11.78 6.63
CA HIS A 76 14.97 11.53 7.09
C HIS A 76 14.51 10.12 6.74
N LEU A 77 13.85 9.48 7.70
CA LEU A 77 13.19 8.19 7.52
C LEU A 77 11.95 8.38 6.64
N VAL A 78 11.77 7.54 5.62
CA VAL A 78 10.60 7.58 4.75
C VAL A 78 9.67 6.43 5.08
N PHE A 79 8.39 6.72 5.31
CA PHE A 79 7.35 5.72 5.39
C PHE A 79 6.44 5.84 4.17
N VAL A 80 6.13 4.72 3.53
CA VAL A 80 5.12 4.67 2.47
C VAL A 80 3.98 3.77 2.92
N MET A 81 2.77 4.31 2.98
CA MET A 81 1.55 3.61 3.31
C MET A 81 0.77 3.33 2.04
N MET A 82 0.53 2.06 1.76
CA MET A 82 -0.27 1.59 0.62
C MET A 82 -1.00 0.30 1.01
N HIS A 83 -1.97 -0.17 0.22
CA HIS A 83 -2.79 -1.31 0.63
C HIS A 83 -2.26 -2.64 0.15
N ILE A 84 -2.03 -2.79 -1.16
CA ILE A 84 -1.49 -4.03 -1.73
C ILE A 84 0.02 -4.09 -1.43
N PRO A 85 0.58 -5.22 -0.97
CA PRO A 85 2.01 -5.35 -0.77
C PRO A 85 2.84 -4.93 -1.97
N SER A 86 4.05 -4.44 -1.76
CA SER A 86 4.98 -4.27 -2.89
C SER A 86 5.49 -5.61 -3.38
N SER A 87 5.87 -6.50 -2.45
CA SER A 87 6.23 -7.88 -2.74
C SER A 87 6.13 -8.71 -1.47
N THR A 88 5.66 -9.96 -1.58
CA THR A 88 5.59 -10.89 -0.44
C THR A 88 6.91 -11.62 -0.19
N THR A 89 7.89 -11.46 -1.09
CA THR A 89 9.22 -12.09 -0.99
C THR A 89 10.33 -11.10 -1.36
N LYS A 90 11.60 -11.45 -1.06
CA LYS A 90 12.75 -10.65 -1.50
C LYS A 90 12.98 -10.69 -3.01
N ASP A 91 12.50 -11.74 -3.67
CA ASP A 91 12.67 -11.93 -5.11
C ASP A 91 11.60 -11.15 -5.86
N ILE A 92 11.92 -9.89 -6.18
CA ILE A 92 10.97 -8.98 -6.82
C ILE A 92 10.75 -9.43 -8.27
N LYS A 93 9.51 -9.78 -8.58
CA LYS A 93 9.14 -10.14 -9.95
C LYS A 93 8.56 -8.93 -10.67
N PHE A 94 9.35 -8.34 -11.56
CA PHE A 94 8.89 -7.24 -12.39
C PHE A 94 7.73 -7.69 -13.28
N ASN A 95 6.62 -6.95 -13.26
CA ASN A 95 5.48 -7.15 -14.16
C ASN A 95 4.83 -8.54 -14.09
N ALA A 96 4.85 -9.17 -12.90
CA ALA A 96 4.33 -10.53 -12.72
C ALA A 96 2.80 -10.64 -12.58
N LEU A 97 2.06 -9.51 -12.61
CA LEU A 97 0.60 -9.43 -12.44
C LEU A 97 0.08 -10.36 -11.32
N LEU A 98 0.78 -10.35 -10.17
CA LEU A 98 0.41 -11.18 -9.03
C LEU A 98 -0.75 -10.51 -8.27
N PRO A 99 -1.82 -11.25 -7.91
CA PRO A 99 -3.01 -10.67 -7.28
C PRO A 99 -2.77 -9.96 -5.95
N ASP A 100 -1.70 -10.33 -5.24
CA ASP A 100 -1.40 -9.85 -3.89
C ASP A 100 -0.11 -9.01 -3.83
N GLU A 101 0.38 -8.53 -4.98
CA GLU A 101 1.59 -7.71 -5.08
C GLU A 101 1.44 -6.54 -6.05
N THR A 102 2.28 -5.52 -5.87
CA THR A 102 2.32 -4.34 -6.72
C THR A 102 3.24 -4.58 -7.90
N SER A 103 2.67 -4.65 -9.11
CA SER A 103 3.32 -5.09 -10.34
C SER A 103 4.52 -4.23 -10.75
N ASN A 104 4.51 -2.94 -10.41
CA ASN A 104 5.58 -1.98 -10.70
C ASN A 104 6.32 -1.49 -9.44
N ALA A 105 6.38 -2.30 -8.37
CA ALA A 105 7.06 -1.93 -7.13
C ALA A 105 8.52 -1.49 -7.32
N ASN A 106 9.23 -2.03 -8.32
CA ASN A 106 10.61 -1.62 -8.64
C ASN A 106 10.73 -0.10 -8.86
N SER A 107 9.75 0.53 -9.51
CA SER A 107 9.76 1.97 -9.75
C SER A 107 9.72 2.76 -8.45
N LEU A 108 8.95 2.30 -7.46
CA LEU A 108 8.94 2.89 -6.12
C LEU A 108 10.28 2.68 -5.39
N TYR A 109 10.88 1.50 -5.54
CA TYR A 109 12.16 1.18 -4.88
C TYR A 109 13.30 2.06 -5.41
N ASP A 110 13.32 2.30 -6.72
CA ASP A 110 14.30 3.20 -7.35
C ASP A 110 14.18 4.64 -6.84
N LEU A 111 12.96 5.12 -6.55
CA LEU A 111 12.73 6.44 -5.97
C LEU A 111 13.18 6.51 -4.50
N LEU A 112 13.09 5.40 -3.75
CA LEU A 112 13.42 5.33 -2.33
C LEU A 112 14.89 4.99 -2.04
N LYS A 113 15.70 4.64 -3.05
CA LYS A 113 17.07 4.09 -2.89
C LYS A 113 18.02 4.91 -2.00
N ASP A 114 17.81 6.22 -1.94
CA ASP A 114 18.66 7.16 -1.19
C ASP A 114 18.14 7.44 0.23
N HIS A 115 17.05 6.79 0.65
CA HIS A 115 16.44 6.93 1.97
C HIS A 115 16.44 5.60 2.71
N GLU A 116 16.48 5.66 4.04
CA GLU A 116 15.96 4.57 4.86
C GLU A 116 14.43 4.61 4.75
N ALA A 117 13.82 3.50 4.34
CA ALA A 117 12.43 3.45 3.94
C ALA A 117 11.71 2.22 4.51
N HIS A 118 10.50 2.47 5.03
CA HIS A 118 9.58 1.44 5.50
C HIS A 118 8.27 1.50 4.72
N LEU A 119 7.88 0.38 4.14
CA LEU A 119 6.58 0.22 3.50
C LEU A 119 5.62 -0.38 4.53
N ILE A 120 4.46 0.23 4.72
CA ILE A 120 3.41 -0.30 5.59
C ILE A 120 2.23 -0.68 4.72
N THR A 121 1.93 -1.98 4.67
CA THR A 121 0.96 -2.58 3.75
C THR A 121 -0.09 -3.43 4.46
N GLY A 122 -1.13 -3.81 3.72
CA GLY A 122 -2.26 -4.60 4.18
C GLY A 122 -2.64 -5.67 3.15
N HIS A 123 -3.93 -5.76 2.80
CA HIS A 123 -4.48 -6.66 1.76
C HIS A 123 -4.40 -8.18 2.03
N THR A 124 -3.28 -8.71 2.52
CA THR A 124 -3.09 -10.17 2.75
C THR A 124 -3.78 -10.70 4.02
N HIS A 125 -4.19 -9.80 4.92
CA HIS A 125 -4.83 -10.10 6.21
C HIS A 125 -3.94 -10.89 7.19
N VAL A 126 -2.63 -10.92 6.99
CA VAL A 126 -1.66 -11.59 7.87
C VAL A 126 -0.50 -10.66 8.21
N ASN A 127 0.12 -10.84 9.37
CA ASN A 127 1.34 -10.10 9.69
C ASN A 127 2.52 -10.71 8.94
N GLY A 128 3.32 -9.86 8.30
CA GLY A 128 4.49 -10.26 7.54
C GLY A 128 5.52 -9.15 7.50
N ASN A 129 6.79 -9.53 7.46
CA ASN A 129 7.88 -8.58 7.30
C ASN A 129 8.80 -9.10 6.19
N VAL A 130 9.14 -8.23 5.25
CA VAL A 130 10.11 -8.52 4.19
C VAL A 130 11.22 -7.48 4.27
N VAL A 131 12.45 -7.93 4.57
CA VAL A 131 13.64 -7.07 4.55
C VAL A 131 14.30 -7.20 3.18
N PHE A 132 14.10 -6.22 2.30
CA PHE A 132 14.65 -6.25 0.94
C PHE A 132 16.15 -6.00 0.94
N ASN A 133 16.60 -5.02 1.72
CA ASN A 133 18.01 -4.67 1.92
C ASN A 133 18.18 -3.87 3.23
N ASP A 134 19.37 -3.37 3.50
CA ASP A 134 19.72 -2.64 4.73
C ASP A 134 18.94 -1.33 4.95
N ARG A 135 18.26 -0.83 3.91
CA ARG A 135 17.53 0.45 3.91
C ARG A 135 16.06 0.32 3.56
N LEU A 136 15.58 -0.85 3.13
CA LEU A 136 14.20 -1.03 2.68
C LEU A 136 13.58 -2.27 3.32
N MET A 137 12.53 -2.03 4.09
CA MET A 137 11.75 -3.07 4.74
C MET A 137 10.25 -2.83 4.52
N GLU A 138 9.50 -3.90 4.29
CA GLU A 138 8.04 -3.87 4.26
C GLU A 138 7.45 -4.57 5.48
N HIS A 139 6.41 -3.96 6.02
CA HIS A 139 5.60 -4.43 7.14
C HIS A 139 4.16 -4.60 6.64
N ASN A 140 3.79 -5.84 6.34
CA ASN A 140 2.39 -6.18 6.09
C ASN A 140 1.68 -6.37 7.43
N THR A 141 0.58 -5.66 7.62
CA THR A 141 -0.24 -5.72 8.82
C THR A 141 -1.48 -6.60 8.63
N ALA A 142 -1.81 -7.40 9.64
CA ALA A 142 -3.03 -8.18 9.64
C ALA A 142 -4.28 -7.29 9.71
N ALA A 143 -5.41 -7.85 9.27
CA ALA A 143 -6.68 -7.14 9.35
C ALA A 143 -7.11 -6.93 10.82
N VAL A 144 -7.54 -5.71 11.17
CA VAL A 144 -8.05 -5.38 12.53
C VAL A 144 -9.25 -6.25 12.90
N CYS A 145 -10.07 -6.61 11.92
CA CYS A 145 -11.21 -7.50 12.07
C CYS A 145 -10.84 -9.00 12.05
N ALA A 146 -9.55 -9.33 12.09
CA ALA A 146 -9.02 -10.67 11.87
C ALA A 146 -9.59 -11.27 10.56
N GLY A 147 -10.05 -12.52 10.61
CA GLY A 147 -10.64 -13.15 9.46
C GLY A 147 -12.05 -12.65 9.10
N PHE A 148 -12.72 -11.73 9.81
CA PHE A 148 -14.18 -11.51 9.73
C PHE A 148 -14.81 -11.52 8.33
N TRP A 149 -14.09 -11.09 7.29
CA TRP A 149 -14.51 -11.09 5.89
C TRP A 149 -14.36 -12.45 5.15
N LYS A 150 -13.65 -13.43 5.70
CA LYS A 150 -13.36 -14.78 5.16
C LYS A 150 -13.49 -15.94 6.19
N SER A 151 -13.22 -15.74 7.48
CA SER A 151 -13.29 -16.76 8.55
C SER A 151 -13.25 -16.14 9.97
N MET A 152 -13.47 -16.90 11.05
CA MET A 152 -13.37 -16.35 12.42
C MET A 152 -11.93 -16.30 12.99
N LEU A 153 -10.90 -16.67 12.21
CA LEU A 153 -9.53 -16.84 12.70
C LEU A 153 -8.53 -16.07 11.83
N CYS A 154 -7.69 -15.26 12.46
CA CYS A 154 -6.45 -14.79 11.85
C CYS A 154 -5.44 -15.95 11.89
N SER A 155 -4.90 -16.36 10.75
CA SER A 155 -4.00 -17.54 10.65
C SER A 155 -2.66 -17.36 11.38
N ASP A 156 -2.36 -16.16 11.86
CA ASP A 156 -1.08 -15.74 12.45
C ASP A 156 -1.17 -15.43 13.97
N ARG A 157 -2.17 -15.99 14.66
CA ARG A 157 -2.33 -15.95 16.13
C ARG A 157 -2.63 -14.59 16.76
N TYR A 158 -3.31 -13.69 16.04
CA TYR A 158 -4.02 -12.60 16.71
C TYR A 158 -5.14 -13.18 17.59
N PRO A 159 -5.37 -12.71 18.84
CA PRO A 159 -6.44 -13.24 19.67
C PRO A 159 -7.81 -13.03 18.98
N PRO A 160 -8.65 -14.07 18.87
CA PRO A 160 -10.03 -13.86 18.47
C PRO A 160 -10.73 -12.98 19.52
N ARG A 161 -11.58 -12.05 19.07
CA ARG A 161 -12.49 -11.17 19.85
C ARG A 161 -12.38 -11.31 21.39
N LEU A 162 -11.74 -10.34 22.05
CA LEU A 162 -12.02 -10.04 23.46
C LEU A 162 -12.95 -8.83 23.54
N TRP A 163 -14.22 -9.05 23.22
CA TRP A 163 -15.32 -8.19 23.65
C TRP A 163 -16.49 -9.09 24.06
N THR A 164 -16.39 -9.66 25.24
CA THR A 164 -17.58 -9.97 26.05
C THR A 164 -17.92 -8.70 26.81
N LEU A 165 -19.00 -8.04 26.39
CA LEU A 165 -19.86 -7.31 27.33
C LEU A 165 -20.70 -8.35 28.09
#